data_AF-A0A931YDU2-F1
#
_entry.id   AF-A0A931YDU2-F1
#
_cell.length_a   1.000
_cell.length_b   1.000
_cell.length_c   1.000
_cell.angle_alpha   90.00
_cell.angle_beta   90.00
_cell.angle_gamma   90.00
#
_symmetry.space_group_name_H-M   'P 1'
#
loop_
_entity.id
_entity.type
_entity.pdbx_description
1 polymer ?
#
loop_
_entity_poly.entity_id
_entity_poly.type
_entity_poly.pdbx_seq_one_letter_code
_entity_poly.pdbx_strand_id
1 'polypeptide(L)'
;MIYNKMTTQLTPDQLARLSEIPDPTTRQRFTAFYQLPQDLQTLMFSEQTSGSVWQIAKEKYNLADKDVSVVARIIGLIFLGELPIKNFIVELKNMLGVDTIKAQQIAQDINVAIFQPVRESLMRVHGIERGPTPNRTQIHTEINTTQQRREEVLNKIRPP
;
A
#
# COMPACT_ATOMS: atom_id res chain seq x y z
N MET A 1 -11.85 -15.22 -20.63
CA MET A 1 -11.76 -14.39 -19.40
C MET A 1 -11.70 -15.34 -18.21
N ILE A 2 -10.53 -15.53 -17.62
CA ILE A 2 -10.36 -16.47 -16.49
C ILE A 2 -10.12 -15.62 -15.24
N TYR A 3 -11.20 -15.28 -14.53
CA TYR A 3 -11.11 -14.79 -13.16
C TYR A 3 -11.39 -15.97 -12.24
N ASN A 4 -10.34 -16.72 -11.91
CA ASN A 4 -10.36 -17.67 -10.82
C ASN A 4 -9.86 -16.91 -9.58
N LYS A 5 -10.78 -16.38 -8.77
CA LYS A 5 -10.47 -15.78 -7.46
C LYS A 5 -11.27 -16.51 -6.41
N MET A 6 -10.59 -16.95 -5.35
CA MET A 6 -11.21 -17.56 -4.18
C MET A 6 -12.35 -16.67 -3.67
N THR A 7 -13.59 -17.06 -3.96
CA THR A 7 -14.78 -16.35 -3.50
C THR A 7 -15.07 -16.79 -2.08
N THR A 8 -14.66 -16.03 -1.08
CA THR A 8 -15.40 -16.03 0.18
C THR A 8 -16.78 -15.47 -0.16
N GLN A 9 -17.78 -16.34 -0.27
CA GLN A 9 -19.14 -15.95 -0.59
C GLN A 9 -19.68 -15.08 0.55
N LEU A 10 -20.28 -13.93 0.21
CA LEU A 10 -20.94 -13.05 1.17
C LEU A 10 -22.05 -13.83 1.90
N THR A 11 -22.24 -13.56 3.19
CA THR A 11 -23.32 -14.18 3.96
C THR A 11 -24.69 -13.66 3.49
N PRO A 12 -25.78 -14.41 3.71
CA PRO A 12 -27.13 -13.92 3.43
C PRO A 12 -27.42 -12.55 4.07
N ASP A 13 -26.98 -12.34 5.31
CA ASP A 13 -27.14 -11.07 6.03
C ASP A 13 -26.36 -9.93 5.37
N GLN A 14 -25.14 -10.20 4.89
CA GLN A 14 -24.36 -9.20 4.16
C GLN A 14 -25.04 -8.83 2.84
N LEU A 15 -25.58 -9.82 2.11
CA LEU A 15 -26.31 -9.58 0.86
C LEU A 15 -27.58 -8.76 1.09
N ALA A 16 -28.33 -9.05 2.15
CA ALA A 16 -29.51 -8.27 2.54
C ALA A 16 -29.13 -6.81 2.81
N ARG A 17 -28.11 -6.56 3.64
CA ARG A 17 -27.62 -5.19 3.93
C ARG A 17 -27.16 -4.46 2.67
N LEU A 18 -26.44 -5.13 1.77
CA LEU A 18 -25.97 -4.53 0.52
C LEU A 18 -27.14 -4.14 -0.39
N SER A 19 -28.24 -4.91 -0.40
CA SER A 19 -29.42 -4.62 -1.21
C SER A 19 -30.14 -3.33 -0.77
N GLU A 20 -30.01 -2.95 0.51
CA GLU A 20 -30.62 -1.74 1.07
C GLU A 20 -29.81 -0.47 0.77
N ILE A 21 -28.53 -0.59 0.39
CA ILE A 21 -27.67 0.57 0.10
C ILE A 21 -28.03 1.12 -1.29
N PRO A 22 -28.62 2.33 -1.42
CA PRO A 22 -29.08 2.83 -2.71
C PRO A 22 -27.91 3.25 -3.62
N ASP A 23 -26.89 3.88 -3.06
CA ASP A 23 -25.76 4.38 -3.83
C ASP A 23 -24.83 3.24 -4.29
N PRO A 24 -24.62 3.05 -5.60
CA PRO A 24 -23.85 1.92 -6.12
C PRO A 24 -22.38 1.97 -5.70
N THR A 25 -21.79 3.16 -5.54
CA THR A 25 -20.39 3.30 -5.12
C THR A 25 -20.22 2.86 -3.68
N THR A 26 -21.10 3.32 -2.80
CA THR A 26 -21.17 2.89 -1.40
C THR A 26 -21.36 1.38 -1.32
N ARG A 27 -22.30 0.82 -2.10
CA ARG A 27 -22.55 -0.62 -2.12
C ARG A 27 -21.31 -1.42 -2.57
N GLN A 28 -20.60 -0.94 -3.59
CA GLN A 28 -19.34 -1.53 -4.05
C GLN A 28 -18.28 -1.50 -2.96
N ARG A 29 -18.14 -0.39 -2.23
CA ARG A 29 -17.19 -0.25 -1.12
C ARG A 29 -17.48 -1.20 0.03
N PHE A 30 -18.75 -1.33 0.42
CA PHE A 30 -19.15 -2.31 1.44
C PHE A 30 -18.91 -3.75 0.97
N THR A 31 -19.14 -4.02 -0.31
CA THR A 31 -18.82 -5.33 -0.91
C THR A 31 -17.33 -5.63 -0.80
N ALA A 32 -16.48 -4.66 -1.19
CA ALA A 32 -15.02 -4.79 -1.07
C ALA A 32 -14.58 -4.95 0.39
N PHE A 33 -15.16 -4.17 1.31
CA PHE A 33 -14.91 -4.27 2.75
C PHE A 33 -15.16 -5.68 3.30
N TYR A 34 -16.30 -6.30 2.98
CA TYR A 34 -16.62 -7.66 3.43
C TYR A 34 -15.68 -8.73 2.87
N GLN A 35 -14.99 -8.43 1.76
CA GLN A 35 -14.03 -9.33 1.12
C GLN A 35 -12.59 -9.08 1.58
N LEU A 36 -12.35 -8.05 2.41
CA LEU A 36 -11.02 -7.80 2.94
C LEU A 36 -10.60 -8.93 3.89
N PRO A 37 -9.29 -9.26 3.92
CA PRO A 37 -8.69 -9.98 5.03
C PRO A 37 -9.03 -9.37 6.41
N GLN A 38 -9.19 -10.21 7.43
CA GLN A 38 -9.66 -9.79 8.76
C GLN A 38 -8.78 -8.70 9.42
N ASP A 39 -7.47 -8.78 9.22
CA ASP A 39 -6.50 -7.78 9.67
C ASP A 39 -6.75 -6.42 9.03
N LEU A 40 -7.04 -6.37 7.73
CA LEU A 40 -7.41 -5.14 7.02
C LEU A 40 -8.78 -4.60 7.44
N GLN A 41 -9.78 -5.47 7.62
CA GLN A 41 -11.09 -5.06 8.15
C GLN A 41 -10.95 -4.41 9.52
N THR A 42 -10.11 -4.99 10.38
CA THR A 42 -9.86 -4.48 11.73
C THR A 42 -9.15 -3.13 11.69
N LEU A 43 -8.13 -2.96 10.83
CA LEU A 43 -7.40 -1.70 10.74
C LEU A 43 -8.27 -0.54 10.26
N MET A 44 -9.21 -0.77 9.32
CA MET A 44 -10.08 0.26 8.77
C MET A 44 -10.86 1.07 9.83
N PHE A 45 -11.19 0.45 10.96
CA PHE A 45 -11.94 1.09 12.05
C PHE A 45 -11.16 1.14 13.37
N SER A 46 -9.84 0.90 13.33
CA SER A 46 -9.02 0.87 14.53
C SER A 46 -8.64 2.28 15.00
N GLU A 47 -8.66 2.47 16.32
CA GLU A 47 -8.09 3.66 16.96
C GLU A 47 -6.60 3.79 16.66
N GLN A 48 -5.88 2.66 16.58
CA GLN A 48 -4.45 2.65 16.24
C GLN A 48 -4.17 3.28 14.87
N THR A 49 -4.95 2.92 13.83
CA THR A 49 -4.77 3.49 12.50
C THR A 49 -5.11 4.98 12.50
N SER A 50 -6.21 5.35 13.14
CA SER A 50 -6.65 6.75 13.26
C SER A 50 -5.60 7.60 13.99
N GLY A 51 -5.06 7.09 15.10
CA GLY A 51 -4.00 7.72 15.87
C GLY A 51 -2.69 7.83 15.10
N SER A 52 -2.31 6.79 14.34
CA SER A 52 -1.11 6.82 13.49
C SER A 52 -1.23 7.88 12.39
N VAL A 53 -2.39 7.96 11.73
CA VAL A 53 -2.66 9.00 10.73
C VAL A 53 -2.61 10.38 11.37
N TRP A 54 -3.24 10.57 12.54
CA TRP A 54 -3.21 11.83 13.26
C TRP A 54 -1.79 12.25 13.63
N GLN A 55 -1.02 11.38 14.30
CA GLN A 55 0.34 11.66 14.72
C GLN A 55 1.25 12.02 13.52
N ILE A 56 1.14 11.29 12.41
CA ILE A 56 1.96 11.56 11.23
C ILE A 56 1.49 12.85 10.53
N ALA A 57 0.23 12.88 10.08
CA ALA A 57 -0.27 13.97 9.25
C ALA A 57 -0.40 15.29 10.04
N LYS A 58 -1.00 15.24 11.23
CA LYS A 58 -1.24 16.43 12.05
C LYS A 58 0.00 16.85 12.81
N GLU A 59 0.57 15.98 13.63
CA GLU A 59 1.60 16.41 14.59
C GLU A 59 2.97 16.55 13.93
N LYS A 60 3.38 15.57 13.10
CA LYS A 60 4.71 15.59 12.45
C LYS A 60 4.79 16.54 11.25
N TYR A 61 3.78 16.53 10.38
CA TYR A 61 3.79 17.34 9.13
C TYR A 61 2.95 18.62 9.19
N ASN A 62 2.32 18.90 10.33
CA ASN A 62 1.48 20.07 10.58
C ASN A 62 0.41 20.30 9.50
N LEU A 63 -0.24 19.23 9.05
CA LEU A 63 -1.34 19.34 8.10
C LEU A 63 -2.61 19.89 8.76
N ALA A 64 -3.45 20.57 7.99
CA ALA A 64 -4.76 21.01 8.46
C ALA A 64 -5.68 19.80 8.69
N ASP A 65 -6.71 19.92 9.54
CA ASP A 65 -7.58 18.78 9.88
C ASP A 65 -8.28 18.20 8.65
N LYS A 66 -8.68 19.07 7.72
CA LYS A 66 -9.22 18.66 6.41
C LYS A 66 -8.24 17.76 5.63
N ASP A 67 -6.95 18.04 5.72
CA ASP A 67 -5.89 17.33 5.00
C ASP A 67 -5.56 16.01 5.69
N VAL A 68 -5.66 15.95 7.03
CA VAL A 68 -5.61 14.69 7.79
C VAL A 68 -6.74 13.75 7.35
N SER A 69 -7.97 14.28 7.21
CA SER A 69 -9.10 13.49 6.68
C SER A 69 -8.86 13.04 5.24
N VAL A 70 -8.21 13.85 4.41
CA VAL A 70 -7.81 13.45 3.04
C VAL A 70 -6.82 12.28 3.08
N VAL A 71 -5.80 12.32 3.94
CA VAL A 71 -4.84 11.23 4.11
C VAL A 71 -5.55 9.95 4.54
N ALA A 72 -6.41 10.02 5.56
CA ALA A 72 -7.19 8.88 6.04
C ALA A 72 -8.06 8.27 4.93
N ARG A 73 -8.71 9.12 4.12
CA ARG A 73 -9.52 8.68 2.97
C ARG A 73 -8.67 7.96 1.92
N ILE A 74 -7.52 8.51 1.55
CA ILE A 74 -6.61 7.89 0.57
C ILE A 74 -6.15 6.50 1.05
N ILE A 75 -5.81 6.36 2.34
CA ILE A 75 -5.46 5.08 2.97
C ILE A 75 -6.63 4.09 2.87
N GLY A 76 -7.86 4.52 3.20
CA GLY A 76 -9.05 3.68 3.08
C GLY A 76 -9.29 3.19 1.65
N LEU A 77 -9.11 4.05 0.65
CA LEU A 77 -9.23 3.67 -0.77
C LEU A 77 -8.16 2.65 -1.20
N ILE A 78 -6.96 2.74 -0.63
CA ILE A 78 -5.89 1.74 -0.86
C ILE A 78 -6.28 0.41 -0.23
N PHE A 79 -6.76 0.40 1.01
CA PHE A 79 -7.21 -0.82 1.68
C PHE A 79 -8.36 -1.52 0.94
N LEU A 80 -9.28 -0.76 0.36
CA LEU A 80 -10.38 -1.30 -0.45
C LEU A 80 -9.94 -1.76 -1.86
N GLY A 81 -8.69 -1.50 -2.25
CA GLY A 81 -8.17 -1.81 -3.58
C GLY A 81 -8.65 -0.86 -4.68
N GLU A 82 -9.41 0.19 -4.35
CA GLU A 82 -9.89 1.21 -5.31
C GLU A 82 -8.75 2.12 -5.79
N LEU A 83 -7.78 2.39 -4.91
CA LEU A 83 -6.59 3.15 -5.26
C LEU A 83 -5.37 2.22 -5.27
N PRO A 84 -4.66 2.07 -6.40
CA PRO A 84 -3.41 1.30 -6.43
C PRO A 84 -2.38 1.91 -5.49
N ILE A 85 -1.77 1.09 -4.62
CA ILE A 85 -0.78 1.57 -3.63
C ILE A 85 0.39 2.34 -4.28
N LYS A 86 0.78 1.98 -5.52
CA LYS A 86 1.83 2.67 -6.28
C LYS A 86 1.49 4.14 -6.61
N ASN A 87 0.21 4.50 -6.60
CA ASN A 87 -0.26 5.87 -6.84
C ASN A 87 -0.31 6.71 -5.56
N PHE A 88 -0.02 6.12 -4.39
CA PHE A 88 -0.21 6.80 -3.11
C PHE A 88 0.49 8.16 -3.01
N ILE A 89 1.76 8.23 -3.41
CA ILE A 89 2.54 9.48 -3.39
C ILE A 89 1.94 10.53 -4.34
N VAL A 90 1.49 10.11 -5.52
CA VAL A 90 0.88 11.00 -6.52
C VAL A 90 -0.44 11.57 -5.98
N GLU A 91 -1.27 10.73 -5.35
CA GLU A 91 -2.53 11.18 -4.74
C GLU A 91 -2.31 12.10 -3.55
N LEU A 92 -1.33 11.82 -2.68
CA LEU A 92 -0.97 12.74 -1.59
C LEU A 92 -0.55 14.10 -2.15
N LYS A 93 0.32 14.12 -3.16
CA LYS A 93 0.77 15.37 -3.79
C LYS A 93 -0.41 16.16 -4.35
N ASN A 94 -1.27 15.50 -5.13
CA ASN A 94 -2.38 16.15 -5.83
C ASN A 94 -3.46 16.64 -4.85
N MET A 95 -3.85 15.81 -3.88
CA MET A 95 -4.96 16.10 -2.99
C MET A 95 -4.58 17.04 -1.83
N LEU A 96 -3.31 17.03 -1.41
CA LEU A 96 -2.82 17.92 -0.36
C LEU A 96 -2.18 19.21 -0.91
N GLY A 97 -1.88 19.28 -2.21
CA GLY A 97 -1.20 20.42 -2.82
C GLY A 97 0.23 20.62 -2.32
N VAL A 98 0.89 19.55 -1.87
CA VAL A 98 2.28 19.58 -1.37
C VAL A 98 3.26 19.22 -2.47
N ASP A 99 4.55 19.51 -2.27
CA ASP A 99 5.59 19.08 -3.20
C ASP A 99 5.85 17.55 -3.12
N THR A 100 6.57 17.05 -4.11
CA THR A 100 6.90 15.62 -4.23
C THR A 100 7.71 15.10 -3.04
N ILE A 101 8.62 15.89 -2.48
CA ILE A 101 9.48 15.46 -1.37
C ILE A 101 8.64 15.30 -0.11
N LYS A 102 7.80 16.27 0.22
CA LYS A 102 6.88 16.20 1.36
C LYS A 102 5.89 15.03 1.20
N ALA A 103 5.33 14.83 0.00
CA ALA A 103 4.46 13.68 -0.28
C ALA A 103 5.18 12.33 -0.08
N GLN A 104 6.43 12.21 -0.54
CA GLN A 104 7.24 11.00 -0.34
C GLN A 104 7.53 10.73 1.13
N GLN A 105 7.87 11.76 1.90
CA GLN A 105 8.15 11.64 3.33
C GLN A 105 6.90 11.18 4.12
N ILE A 106 5.75 11.82 3.87
CA ILE A 106 4.46 11.40 4.47
C ILE A 106 4.14 9.95 4.10
N ALA A 107 4.30 9.59 2.82
CA ALA A 107 4.05 8.24 2.34
C ALA A 107 4.95 7.20 3.01
N GLN A 108 6.23 7.53 3.23
CA GLN A 108 7.19 6.64 3.87
C GLN A 108 6.81 6.34 5.32
N ASP A 109 6.44 7.37 6.09
CA ASP A 109 6.02 7.20 7.48
C ASP A 109 4.74 6.37 7.58
N ILE A 110 3.74 6.68 6.74
CA ILE A 110 2.49 5.91 6.67
C ILE A 110 2.76 4.47 6.25
N ASN A 111 3.66 4.25 5.29
CA ASN A 111 4.05 2.91 4.89
C ASN A 111 4.60 2.12 6.08
N VAL A 112 5.52 2.69 6.86
CA VAL A 112 6.08 2.03 8.05
C VAL A 112 5.02 1.76 9.12
N ALA A 113 4.19 2.75 9.44
CA ALA A 113 3.24 2.67 10.55
C ALA A 113 2.00 1.83 10.24
N ILE A 114 1.53 1.85 8.98
CA ILE A 114 0.20 1.33 8.61
C ILE A 114 0.30 0.22 7.57
N PHE A 115 1.07 0.38 6.48
CA PHE A 115 1.05 -0.60 5.38
C PHE A 115 1.96 -1.80 5.59
N GLN A 116 3.17 -1.61 6.13
CA GLN A 116 4.12 -2.71 6.38
C GLN A 116 3.53 -3.81 7.28
N PRO A 117 2.83 -3.50 8.40
CA PRO A 117 2.25 -4.52 9.27
C PRO A 117 1.25 -5.46 8.58
N VAL A 118 0.59 -5.00 7.52
CA VAL A 118 -0.47 -5.74 6.78
C VAL A 118 -0.12 -5.97 5.32
N ARG A 119 1.17 -5.90 4.98
CA ARG A 119 1.66 -5.95 3.60
C ARG A 119 1.13 -7.15 2.82
N GLU A 120 1.14 -8.33 3.42
CA GLU A 120 0.71 -9.58 2.76
C GLU A 120 -0.78 -9.53 2.40
N SER A 121 -1.61 -9.07 3.32
CA SER A 121 -3.05 -8.90 3.08
C SER A 121 -3.33 -7.81 2.06
N LEU A 122 -2.57 -6.71 2.10
CA LEU A 122 -2.69 -5.62 1.14
C LEU A 122 -2.28 -6.05 -0.28
N MET A 123 -1.21 -6.83 -0.41
CA MET A 123 -0.79 -7.44 -1.68
C MET A 123 -1.88 -8.36 -2.25
N ARG A 124 -2.54 -9.16 -1.40
CA ARG A 124 -3.65 -10.03 -1.82
C ARG A 124 -4.83 -9.22 -2.38
N VAL A 125 -5.21 -8.13 -1.71
CA VAL A 125 -6.29 -7.23 -2.17
C VAL A 125 -5.94 -6.62 -3.53
N HIS A 126 -4.69 -6.17 -3.71
CA HIS A 126 -4.24 -5.60 -4.98
C HIS A 126 -3.89 -6.64 -6.06
N GLY A 127 -4.05 -7.94 -5.79
CA GLY A 127 -3.71 -9.01 -6.74
C GLY A 127 -2.23 -9.05 -7.12
N ILE A 128 -1.35 -8.62 -6.22
CA ILE A 128 0.10 -8.67 -6.42
C ILE A 128 0.58 -10.05 -5.98
N GLU A 129 0.74 -10.95 -6.94
CA GLU A 129 1.37 -12.25 -6.70
C GLU A 129 2.84 -12.05 -6.35
N ARG A 130 3.35 -12.81 -5.37
CA ARG A 130 4.80 -12.84 -5.10
C ARG A 130 5.46 -13.49 -6.32
N GLY A 131 6.05 -12.69 -7.21
CA GLY A 131 7.19 -13.17 -7.98
C GLY A 131 8.27 -13.66 -6.99
N PRO A 132 9.14 -14.62 -7.38
CA PRO A 132 10.19 -15.10 -6.49
C PRO A 132 10.97 -13.88 -5.98
N THR A 133 10.89 -13.63 -4.67
CA THR A 133 11.74 -12.65 -4.00
C THR A 133 13.18 -13.02 -4.36
N PRO A 134 13.98 -12.14 -5.01
CA PRO A 134 15.38 -12.40 -5.17
C PRO A 134 15.95 -12.60 -3.78
N ASN A 135 16.32 -13.84 -3.49
CA ASN A 135 16.83 -14.22 -2.18
C ASN A 135 18.04 -13.33 -1.90
N ARG A 136 18.18 -12.80 -0.68
CA ARG A 136 19.27 -11.89 -0.30
C ARG A 136 20.67 -12.47 -0.61
N THR A 137 20.75 -13.79 -0.74
CA THR A 137 21.90 -14.54 -1.24
C THR A 137 22.26 -14.22 -2.70
N GLN A 138 21.30 -14.06 -3.60
CA GLN A 138 21.53 -13.72 -5.03
C GLN A 138 22.06 -12.30 -5.20
N ILE A 139 21.63 -11.36 -4.35
CA ILE A 139 22.14 -9.97 -4.35
C ILE A 139 23.64 -9.96 -4.02
N HIS A 140 24.09 -10.80 -3.07
CA HIS A 140 25.53 -10.91 -2.77
C HIS A 140 26.32 -11.54 -3.93
N THR A 141 25.74 -12.53 -4.63
CA THR A 141 26.42 -13.17 -5.76
C THR A 141 26.54 -12.24 -6.96
N GLU A 142 25.50 -11.48 -7.30
CA GLU A 142 25.53 -10.55 -8.44
C GLU A 142 26.43 -9.34 -8.21
N ILE A 143 26.48 -8.80 -6.98
CA ILE A 143 27.39 -7.70 -6.62
C ILE A 143 28.85 -8.16 -6.69
N ASN A 144 29.16 -9.35 -6.16
CA ASN A 144 30.52 -9.89 -6.19
C ASN A 144 30.99 -10.19 -7.62
N THR A 145 30.11 -10.74 -8.47
CA THR A 145 30.45 -11.06 -9.87
C THR A 145 30.68 -9.78 -10.70
N THR A 146 29.89 -8.73 -10.44
CA THR A 146 30.03 -7.43 -11.13
C THR A 146 31.28 -6.68 -10.70
N GLN A 147 31.67 -6.79 -9.42
CA GLN A 147 32.93 -6.21 -8.91
C GLN A 147 34.16 -6.95 -9.44
N GLN A 148 34.15 -8.28 -9.44
CA GLN A 148 35.25 -9.08 -10.00
C GLN A 148 35.47 -8.81 -11.49
N ARG A 149 34.39 -8.71 -12.28
CA ARG A 149 34.51 -8.41 -13.72
C ARG A 149 35.03 -6.99 -13.98
N ARG A 150 34.74 -6.03 -13.10
CA ARG A 150 35.31 -4.66 -13.19
C ARG A 150 36.80 -4.64 -12.82
N GLU A 151 37.21 -5.36 -11.78
CA GLU A 151 38.62 -5.44 -11.35
C GLU A 151 39.51 -6.16 -12.37
N GLU A 152 39.00 -7.24 -12.99
CA GLU A 152 39.72 -7.93 -14.08
C GLU A 152 39.94 -7.04 -15.31
N VAL A 153 38.96 -6.21 -15.66
CA VAL A 153 39.09 -5.25 -16.77
C VAL A 153 40.09 -4.15 -16.41
N LEU A 154 40.07 -3.65 -15.16
CA LEU A 154 41.01 -2.62 -14.71
C LEU A 154 42.46 -3.12 -14.70
N ASN A 155 42.69 -4.35 -14.25
CA ASN A 155 44.04 -4.96 -14.22
C ASN A 155 44.58 -5.27 -15.62
N LYS A 156 43.72 -5.50 -16.63
CA LYS A 156 44.14 -5.70 -18.02
C LYS A 156 44.52 -4.41 -18.75
N ILE A 157 44.09 -3.25 -18.25
CA ILE A 157 44.35 -1.94 -18.88
C ILE A 157 45.57 -1.25 -18.25
N ARG A 158 46.10 -1.77 -17.14
CA ARG A 158 47.28 -1.21 -16.48
C ARG A 158 48.55 -1.65 -17.22
N PRO A 159 49.31 -0.74 -17.85
CA PRO A 159 50.60 -1.09 -18.45
C PRO A 159 51.65 -1.36 -17.35
N PRO A 160 52.74 -2.12 -17.68
CA PRO A 160 53.76 -2.51 -16.71
C PRO A 160 54.52 -1.33 -16.10
#